data_AF-A0A183TRT3-F1
#
_entry.id   AF-A0A183TRT3-F1
#
_cell.length_a   1.000
_cell.length_b   1.000
_cell.length_c   1.000
_cell.angle_alpha   90.00
_cell.angle_beta   90.00
_cell.angle_gamma   90.00
#
_symmetry.space_group_name_H-M   'P 1'
#
loop_
_entity.id
_entity.type
_entity.pdbx_description
1 polymer ?
#
loop_
_entity_poly.entity_id
_entity_poly.type
_entity_poly.pdbx_seq_one_letter_code
_entity_poly.pdbx_strand_id
1 'polypeptide(L)' 'MWRQGQVHWDFKDATIFYLYKRKGNRQLCDNNRGISLLNTAGKIFAYILYNRLNGHLEQGLHPEANVASADTAGQPI' A
#
# COMPACT_ATOMS: atom_id res chain seq x y z
N MET A 1 -10.31 -15.02 13.51
CA MET A 1 -8.95 -15.16 12.93
C MET A 1 -7.86 -15.40 13.97
N TRP A 2 -7.43 -14.42 14.77
CA TRP A 2 -6.19 -14.60 15.56
C TRP A 2 -6.27 -15.60 16.73
N ARG A 3 -7.42 -15.71 17.43
CA ARG A 3 -7.60 -16.68 18.53
C ARG A 3 -8.18 -18.03 18.12
N GLN A 4 -8.92 -18.09 17.01
CA GLN A 4 -9.62 -19.30 16.56
C GLN A 4 -9.04 -19.89 15.26
N GLY A 5 -8.08 -19.20 14.62
CA GLY A 5 -7.51 -19.59 13.31
C GLY A 5 -8.48 -19.49 12.12
N GLN A 6 -9.79 -19.41 12.37
CA GLN A 6 -10.79 -19.43 11.31
C GLN A 6 -11.02 -18.04 10.69
N VAL A 7 -11.15 -18.06 9.37
CA VAL A 7 -11.42 -16.93 8.49
C VAL A 7 -12.87 -17.05 7.99
N HIS A 8 -13.65 -15.97 8.15
CA HIS A 8 -15.04 -15.95 7.73
C HIS A 8 -15.16 -16.17 6.21
N TRP A 9 -16.20 -16.86 5.75
CA TRP A 9 -16.34 -17.25 4.33
C TRP A 9 -16.24 -16.06 3.38
N ASP A 10 -16.81 -14.92 3.75
CA ASP A 10 -16.74 -13.73 2.90
C ASP A 10 -15.29 -13.31 2.56
N PHE A 11 -14.31 -13.59 3.42
CA PHE A 11 -12.89 -13.29 3.11
C PHE A 11 -12.29 -14.19 2.02
N LYS A 12 -12.94 -15.29 1.68
CA LYS A 12 -12.51 -16.21 0.62
C LYS A 12 -13.01 -15.77 -0.76
N ASP A 13 -14.00 -14.87 -0.81
CA ASP A 13 -14.63 -14.43 -2.05
C ASP A 13 -14.11 -13.05 -2.48
N ALA A 14 -13.73 -12.97 -3.75
CA ALA A 14 -13.42 -11.71 -4.42
C ALA A 14 -14.11 -11.71 -5.78
N THR A 15 -14.80 -10.61 -6.11
CA THR A 15 -15.45 -10.47 -7.41
C THR A 15 -14.47 -9.89 -8.41
N ILE A 16 -14.10 -10.65 -9.43
CA ILE A 16 -13.24 -10.15 -10.52
C ILE A 16 -14.11 -9.34 -11.47
N PHE A 17 -13.84 -8.05 -11.57
CA PHE A 17 -14.50 -7.15 -12.51
C PHE A 17 -13.54 -6.78 -13.64
N TYR A 18 -14.00 -6.89 -14.88
CA TYR A 18 -13.22 -6.49 -16.05
C TYR A 18 -13.50 -5.03 -16.37
N LEU A 19 -12.51 -4.17 -16.15
CA LEU A 19 -12.57 -2.77 -16.58
C LEU A 19 -11.98 -2.65 -17.98
N TYR A 20 -12.78 -2.13 -18.92
CA TYR A 20 -12.30 -1.77 -20.24
C TYR A 20 -11.37 -0.55 -20.17
N LYS A 21 -10.09 -0.69 -20.56
CA LYS A 21 -9.23 0.49 -20.71
C LYS A 21 -9.61 1.20 -21.99
N ARG A 22 -10.01 2.46 -21.88
CA ARG A 22 -10.29 3.37 -23.00
C ARG A 22 -9.01 3.86 -23.70
N LYS A 23 -8.07 2.95 -24.01
CA LYS A 23 -6.76 3.26 -24.64
C LYS A 23 -6.47 2.24 -25.76
N GLY A 24 -6.32 2.73 -26.99
CA GLY A 24 -6.13 1.89 -28.18
C GLY A 24 -7.35 1.92 -29.12
N ASN A 25 -7.25 1.19 -30.24
CA ASN A 25 -8.29 1.13 -31.25
C ASN A 25 -9.51 0.35 -30.71
N ARG A 26 -10.72 0.93 -30.76
CA ARG A 26 -11.94 0.35 -30.15
C ARG A 26 -12.42 -0.96 -30.79
N GLN A 27 -11.86 -1.31 -31.95
CA GLN A 27 -12.15 -2.57 -32.64
C GLN A 27 -11.30 -3.74 -32.13
N LEU A 28 -10.16 -3.46 -31.50
CA LEU A 28 -9.29 -4.46 -30.87
C LEU A 28 -9.63 -4.49 -29.36
N CYS A 29 -10.26 -5.58 -28.93
CA CYS A 29 -10.89 -5.75 -27.61
C CYS A 29 -9.96 -6.41 -26.56
N ASP A 30 -8.66 -6.13 -26.65
CA ASP A 30 -7.57 -6.82 -25.95
C ASP A 30 -6.95 -5.99 -24.80
N ASN A 31 -7.67 -4.96 -24.34
CA ASN A 31 -7.23 -3.98 -23.35
C ASN A 31 -8.12 -3.94 -22.09
N ASN A 32 -8.61 -5.10 -21.66
CA ASN A 32 -9.34 -5.32 -20.41
C ASN A 32 -8.36 -5.51 -19.23
N ARG A 33 -8.56 -4.75 -18.14
CA ARG A 33 -7.84 -4.93 -16.87
C ARG A 33 -8.78 -5.57 -15.85
N GLY A 34 -8.45 -6.77 -15.39
CA GLY A 34 -9.11 -7.37 -14.23
C GLY A 34 -8.81 -6.57 -12.97
N ILE A 35 -9.85 -6.22 -12.22
CA ILE A 35 -9.76 -5.66 -10.86
C ILE A 35 -10.56 -6.58 -9.95
N SER A 36 -9.92 -7.10 -8.91
CA SER A 36 -10.61 -7.88 -7.89
C SER A 36 -11.21 -6.93 -6.86
N LEU A 37 -12.53 -6.93 -6.74
CA LEU A 37 -13.23 -6.24 -5.67
C LEU A 37 -13.30 -7.17 -4.46
N LEU A 38 -12.60 -6.81 -3.39
CA LEU A 38 -12.74 -7.48 -2.10
C LEU A 38 -14.14 -7.23 -1.53
N ASN A 39 -14.66 -8.23 -0.82
CA ASN A 39 -15.83 -8.07 0.05
C ASN A 39 -15.62 -6.94 1.09
N THR A 40 -16.71 -6.46 1.71
CA THR A 40 -16.66 -5.37 2.69
C THR A 40 -15.74 -5.70 3.88
N ALA A 41 -15.78 -6.92 4.41
CA ALA A 41 -14.93 -7.31 5.53
C ALA A 41 -13.44 -7.34 5.15
N GLY A 42 -13.11 -7.79 3.94
CA GLY A 42 -11.75 -7.77 3.40
C GLY A 42 -11.23 -6.35 3.18
N LYS A 43 -12.07 -5.42 2.71
CA LYS A 43 -11.68 -4.00 2.55
C LYS A 43 -11.32 -3.37 3.90
N ILE A 44 -12.11 -3.61 4.94
CA ILE A 44 -11.83 -3.11 6.29
C ILE A 44 -10.53 -3.72 6.82
N PHE A 45 -10.32 -5.03 6.61
CA PHE A 45 -9.10 -5.70 7.03
C PHE A 45 -7.85 -5.18 6.31
N ALA A 46 -7.93 -5.00 4.99
CA ALA A 46 -6.86 -4.42 4.18
C ALA A 46 -6.52 -2.99 4.63
N TYR A 47 -7.54 -2.19 4.96
CA TYR A 47 -7.34 -0.83 5.48
C TYR A 47 -6.60 -0.82 6.83
N ILE A 48 -7.00 -1.71 7.76
CA ILE A 48 -6.31 -1.85 9.05
C ILE A 48 -4.85 -2.28 8.85
N LEU A 49 -4.60 -3.26 7.97
CA LEU A 49 -3.26 -3.74 7.68
C LEU A 49 -2.39 -2.65 7.03
N TYR A 50 -2.95 -1.93 6.06
CA TYR A 50 -2.29 -0.83 5.38
C TYR A 50 -1.85 0.26 6.35
N ASN A 51 -2.74 0.70 7.25
CA ASN A 51 -2.39 1.75 8.22
C ASN A 51 -1.30 1.32 9.21
N ARG A 52 -1.29 0.04 9.61
CA ARG A 52 -0.21 -0.51 10.46
C ARG A 52 1.12 -0.54 9.73
N LEU A 53 1.13 -1.03 8.48
CA LEU A 53 2.33 -1.07 7.65
C LEU A 53 2.85 0.33 7.37
N ASN A 54 1.97 1.27 7.04
CA ASN A 54 2.35 2.65 6.78
C ASN A 54 2.96 3.32 8.02
N GLY A 55 2.37 3.11 9.20
CA GLY A 55 2.96 3.59 10.46
C GLY A 55 4.36 3.02 10.74
N HIS A 56 4.61 1.75 10.40
CA HIS A 56 5.95 1.16 10.50
C HIS A 56 6.91 1.67 9.42
N LEU A 57 6.43 1.90 8.21
CA LEU A 57 7.23 2.39 7.10
C LEU A 57 7.69 3.83 7.33
N GLU A 58 6.81 4.69 7.86
CA GLU A 58 7.13 6.06 8.28
C GLU A 58 8.11 6.08 9.47
N GLN A 59 8.01 5.13 10.40
CA GLN A 59 8.97 4.99 11.51
C GLN A 59 10.34 4.44 11.05
N GLY A 60 10.36 3.57 10.03
CA GLY A 60 11.58 3.01 9.45
C GLY A 60 12.28 3.93 8.45
N LEU A 61 11.56 4.89 7.87
CA LEU A 61 12.08 5.98 7.03
C LEU A 61 12.64 7.10 7.92
N HIS A 62 13.61 6.78 8.78
CA HIS A 62 14.36 7.82 9.48
C HIS A 62 15.37 8.46 8.51
N PRO A 63 15.38 9.79 8.32
CA PRO A 63 16.38 10.45 7.51
C PRO A 63 17.68 10.56 8.32
N GLU A 64 18.50 9.51 8.33
CA GLU A 64 19.91 9.64 8.75
C GLU A 64 20.81 9.81 7.52
N ALA A 65 20.85 11.06 7.05
CA ALA A 65 21.99 11.65 6.34
C ALA A 65 21.82 13.16 6.61
N ASN A 66 22.59 13.80 7.48
CA ASN A 66 24.04 13.99 7.35
C ASN A 66 24.67 14.20 8.75
N VAL A 67 25.68 13.39 9.07
CA VAL A 67 26.71 13.78 10.03
C VAL A 67 27.73 14.63 9.27
N ALA A 68 27.84 15.91 9.60
CA ALA A 68 29.06 16.68 9.39
C ALA A 68 29.39 17.37 10.72
N SER A 69 30.53 16.93 11.26
CA SER A 69 31.10 17.25 12.56
C SER A 69 31.31 18.74 12.80
N ALA A 70 31.26 19.09 14.08
CA ALA A 70 31.60 20.36 14.67
C ALA A 70 32.99 20.90 14.27
N ASP A 71 33.11 22.22 14.44
CA ASP A 71 34.29 23.03 14.73
C ASP A 71 35.34 23.20 13.62
N THR A 72 35.44 24.43 13.10
CA THR A 72 36.66 25.27 13.15
C THR A 72 36.36 26.66 12.59
N ALA A 73 36.49 27.71 13.41
CA ALA A 73 37.21 28.97 13.10
C ALA A 73 36.85 30.06 14.13
N GLY A 74 37.84 30.46 14.93
CA GLY A 74 37.75 31.48 15.96
C GLY A 74 37.48 32.89 15.43
N GLN A 75 36.93 33.73 16.31
CA GLN A 75 36.78 35.16 16.11
C GLN A 75 38.07 35.91 16.48
N PRO A 76 38.50 36.92 15.72
CA PRO A 76 39.55 37.83 16.16
C PRO A 76 38.97 39.06 16.90
N ILE A 77 39.79 39.49 17.87
CA ILE A 77 39.82 40.66 18.77
C ILE A 77 39.02 41.89 18.31
#